data_AF-A0A957H7S4-F1
#
_entry.id   AF-A0A957H7S4-F1
#
_cell.length_a   1.000
_cell.length_b   1.000
_cell.length_c   1.000
_cell.angle_alpha   90.00
_cell.angle_beta   90.00
_cell.angle_gamma   90.00
#
_symmetry.space_group_name_H-M   'P 1'
#
loop_
_entity.id
_entity.type
_entity.pdbx_description
1 polymer ?
#
loop_
_entity_poly.entity_id
_entity_poly.type
_entity_poly.pdbx_seq_one_letter_code
_entity_poly.pdbx_strand_id
1 'polypeptide(L)' 'PPPLLLVRCGADELPGVNDSIDAFTAAALARNIPLELINYPAGVHGFDISNDTDAARQIIRRILAFAATQSTG' A
#
# COMPACT_ATOMS: atom_id res chain seq x y z
N PRO A 1 -16.31 7.57 -4.59
CA PRO A 1 -14.86 7.51 -4.92
C PRO A 1 -14.48 6.05 -5.09
N PRO A 2 -13.54 5.70 -5.97
CA PRO A 2 -13.07 4.32 -6.06
C PRO A 2 -12.45 3.88 -4.73
N PRO A 3 -12.54 2.59 -4.36
CA PRO A 3 -11.84 2.07 -3.20
C PRO A 3 -10.33 2.23 -3.37
N LEU A 4 -9.62 2.35 -2.25
CA LEU A 4 -8.17 2.51 -2.20
C LEU A 4 -7.53 1.28 -1.54
N LEU A 5 -6.42 0.82 -2.12
CA LEU A 5 -5.46 -0.06 -1.47
C LEU A 5 -4.15 0.70 -1.37
N LEU A 6 -3.63 0.84 -0.15
CA LEU A 6 -2.38 1.53 0.13
C LEU A 6 -1.40 0.57 0.83
N VAL A 7 -0.15 0.54 0.37
CA VAL A 7 0.93 -0.21 1.02
C VAL A 7 1.89 0.78 1.66
N ARG A 8 2.19 0.60 2.94
CA ARG A 8 3.17 1.40 3.69
C ARG A 8 4.39 0.53 4.00
N CYS A 9 5.56 0.98 3.57
CA CYS A 9 6.83 0.29 3.78
C CYS A 9 7.54 0.85 5.02
N GLY A 10 7.52 0.12 6.13
CA GLY A 10 8.01 0.61 7.42
C GLY A 10 9.53 0.85 7.48
N ALA A 11 10.29 0.20 6.61
CA ALA A 11 11.73 0.39 6.44
C ALA A 11 12.07 1.21 5.19
N ASP A 12 11.12 1.97 4.65
CA ASP A 12 11.42 2.98 3.63
C ASP A 12 12.22 4.13 4.27
N GLU A 13 13.47 4.27 3.83
CA GLU A 13 14.42 5.26 4.34
C GLU A 13 14.34 6.60 3.59
N LEU A 14 13.53 6.72 2.54
CA LEU A 14 13.36 7.98 1.84
C LEU A 14 12.66 9.00 2.75
N PRO A 15 13.31 10.15 3.05
CA PRO A 15 12.77 11.13 3.99
C PRO A 15 11.37 11.61 3.59
N GLY A 16 10.43 11.54 4.53
CA GLY A 16 9.06 12.06 4.37
C GLY A 16 8.10 11.16 3.61
N VAL A 17 8.54 10.02 3.04
CA VAL A 17 7.63 9.10 2.32
C VAL A 17 6.59 8.52 3.28
N ASN A 18 7.03 7.91 4.38
CA ASN A 18 6.11 7.33 5.36
C ASN A 18 5.19 8.38 6.01
N ASP A 19 5.72 9.57 6.33
CA ASP A 19 4.90 10.67 6.87
C ASP A 19 3.82 11.11 5.87
N SER A 20 4.15 11.17 4.59
CA SER A 20 3.18 11.52 3.53
C SER A 20 2.10 10.44 3.36
N ILE A 21 2.47 9.16 3.46
CA ILE A 21 1.55 8.03 3.43
C ILE A 21 0.61 8.06 4.65
N ASP A 22 1.15 8.35 5.83
CA ASP A 22 0.38 8.46 7.07
C ASP A 22 -0.64 9.62 6.99
N ALA A 23 -0.21 10.78 6.47
CA ALA A 23 -1.10 11.92 6.23
C ALA A 23 -2.19 11.61 5.19
N PHE A 24 -1.84 10.95 4.09
CA PHE A 24 -2.81 10.54 3.06
C PHE A 24 -3.83 9.53 3.60
N THR A 25 -3.37 8.56 4.39
CA THR A 25 -4.23 7.57 5.06
C THR A 25 -5.25 8.26 5.96
N ALA A 26 -4.81 9.19 6.81
CA ALA A 26 -5.68 9.96 7.68
C ALA A 26 -6.71 10.78 6.87
N ALA A 27 -6.28 11.39 5.77
CA ALA A 27 -7.15 12.16 4.88
C ALA A 27 -8.20 11.31 4.16
N ALA A 28 -7.89 10.06 3.82
CA ALA A 28 -8.83 9.10 3.24
C ALA A 28 -9.87 8.63 4.25
N LEU A 29 -9.43 8.30 5.48
CA LEU A 29 -10.32 7.92 6.59
C LEU A 29 -11.29 9.06 6.97
N ALA A 30 -10.80 10.29 7.07
CA ALA A 30 -11.63 11.47 7.37
C ALA A 30 -12.76 11.69 6.34
N ARG A 31 -12.58 11.18 5.12
CA ARG A 31 -13.57 11.24 4.02
C ARG A 31 -14.40 9.96 3.90
N ASN A 32 -14.25 9.01 4.82
CA ASN A 32 -14.90 7.69 4.78
C ASN A 32 -14.70 6.96 3.43
N ILE A 33 -13.51 7.09 2.83
CA ILE A 33 -13.17 6.35 1.62
C ILE A 33 -12.99 4.87 1.98
N PRO A 34 -13.57 3.92 1.23
CA PRO A 34 -13.25 2.51 1.40
C PRO A 34 -11.74 2.29 1.21
N LEU A 35 -11.06 1.88 2.28
CA LEU A 35 -9.61 1.82 2.33
C LEU A 35 -9.14 0.48 2.90
N GLU A 36 -8.21 -0.14 2.19
CA GLU A 36 -7.36 -1.20 2.72
C GLU A 36 -5.93 -0.66 2.88
N LEU A 37 -5.41 -0.74 4.09
CA LEU A 37 -4.01 -0.39 4.39
C LEU A 37 -3.24 -1.67 4.69
N ILE A 38 -2.20 -1.93 3.91
CA ILE A 38 -1.21 -2.97 4.18
C ILE A 38 0.02 -2.30 4.76
N ASN A 39 0.25 -2.48 6.06
CA ASN A 39 1.48 -2.04 6.70
C ASN A 39 2.52 -3.17 6.62
N TYR A 40 3.65 -2.92 5.93
CA TYR A 40 4.74 -3.87 5.75
C TYR A 40 5.99 -3.37 6.50
N PRO A 41 6.20 -3.76 7.78
CA PRO A 41 7.25 -3.15 8.61
C PRO A 41 8.67 -3.33 8.08
N ALA A 42 8.96 -4.48 7.46
CA ALA A 42 10.27 -4.78 6.88
C ALA A 42 10.39 -4.33 5.40
N GLY A 43 9.34 -3.73 4.84
CA GLY A 43 9.34 -3.27 3.46
C GLY A 43 10.25 -2.06 3.29
N VAL A 44 11.12 -2.12 2.29
CA VAL A 44 12.00 -1.02 1.88
C VAL A 44 11.39 -0.25 0.70
N HIS A 45 12.01 0.85 0.32
CA HIS A 45 11.65 1.56 -0.90
C HIS A 45 11.74 0.62 -2.12
N GLY A 46 10.70 0.64 -2.97
CA GLY A 46 10.63 -0.21 -4.16
C GLY A 46 10.66 -1.71 -3.86
N PHE A 47 10.08 -2.14 -2.72
CA PHE A 47 10.07 -3.54 -2.26
C PHE A 47 9.63 -4.56 -3.33
N ASP A 48 8.81 -4.13 -4.28
CA ASP A 48 8.26 -4.91 -5.38
C ASP A 48 9.29 -5.25 -6.46
N ILE A 49 10.42 -4.54 -6.48
CA ILE A 49 11.55 -4.75 -7.41
C ILE A 49 12.79 -5.22 -6.66
N SER A 50 13.03 -4.68 -5.45
CA SER A 50 14.27 -4.89 -4.70
C SER A 50 14.29 -6.15 -3.84
N ASN A 51 13.13 -6.65 -3.42
CA ASN A 51 13.04 -7.73 -2.44
C ASN A 51 12.20 -8.93 -2.93
N ASP A 52 12.85 -10.04 -3.24
CA ASP A 52 12.17 -11.31 -3.53
C ASP A 52 11.85 -12.10 -2.26
N THR A 53 10.90 -11.61 -1.46
CA THR A 53 10.45 -12.23 -0.21
C THR A 53 9.02 -12.74 -0.31
N ASP A 54 8.65 -13.72 0.53
CA ASP A 54 7.28 -14.22 0.56
C ASP A 54 6.26 -13.14 0.93
N ALA A 55 6.63 -12.25 1.84
CA ALA A 55 5.81 -11.10 2.20
C ALA A 55 5.59 -10.17 0.99
N ALA A 56 6.66 -9.79 0.28
CA ALA A 56 6.54 -8.98 -0.94
C ALA A 56 5.66 -9.66 -2.00
N ARG A 57 5.86 -10.96 -2.26
CA ARG A 57 5.04 -11.75 -3.18
C ARG A 57 3.57 -11.78 -2.78
N GLN A 58 3.27 -11.92 -1.49
CA GLN A 58 1.89 -11.90 -0.99
C GLN A 58 1.23 -10.54 -1.18
N ILE A 59 1.96 -9.45 -0.91
CA ILE A 59 1.48 -8.08 -1.09
C ILE A 59 1.20 -7.81 -2.58
N ILE A 60 2.12 -8.18 -3.48
CA ILE A 60 1.94 -8.04 -4.93
C ILE A 60 0.70 -8.82 -5.41
N ARG A 61 0.53 -10.07 -4.97
CA ARG A 61 -0.68 -10.85 -5.30
C ARG A 61 -1.95 -10.16 -4.82
N ARG A 62 -1.92 -9.55 -3.63
CA ARG A 62 -3.07 -8.80 -3.08
C ARG A 62 -3.38 -7.54 -3.89
N ILE A 63 -2.36 -6.82 -4.36
CA ILE A 63 -2.50 -5.65 -5.26
C ILE A 63 -3.15 -6.08 -6.58
N LEU A 64 -2.66 -7.16 -7.20
CA LEU A 64 -3.21 -7.67 -8.47
C LEU A 64 -4.66 -8.13 -8.31
N ALA A 65 -4.97 -8.84 -7.22
CA ALA A 65 -6.34 -9.23 -6.90
C ALA A 65 -7.25 -8.01 -6.69
N PHE A 66 -6.77 -6.98 -5.98
CA PHE A 66 -7.51 -5.72 -5.83
C PHE A 66 -7.83 -5.10 -7.18
N ALA A 67 -6.82 -4.92 -8.04
CA ALA A 67 -6.99 -4.32 -9.37
C ALA A 67 -8.02 -5.09 -10.22
N ALA A 68 -7.98 -6.43 -10.20
CA ALA A 68 -8.94 -7.26 -10.92
C ALA A 68 -10.41 -7.03 -10.47
N THR A 69 -10.65 -6.76 -9.19
CA THR A 69 -12.00 -6.42 -8.68
C THR A 69 -12.49 -5.04 -9.13
N GLN A 70 -11.59 -4.16 -9.57
CA GLN A 70 -11.94 -2.81 -10.03
C GLN A 70 -12.26 -2.76 -11.53
N SER A 71 -11.75 -3.73 -12.31
CA SER A 71 -11.96 -3.81 -13.76
C SER A 71 -13.28 -4.47 -14.18
N THR A 72 -14.13 -4.85 -13.22
CA THR A 72 -15.42 -5.52 -13.45
C THR A 72 -16.63 -4.58 -13.42
N GLY A 73 -16.39 -3.28 -13.64
CA GLY A 73 -17.44 -2.25 -13.80
C GLY A 73 -17.95 -2.12 -15.23
#